data_AF-A0A5C1NF61-F1
#
_entry.id   AF-A0A5C1NF61-F1
#
_cell.length_a   1.000
_cell.length_b   1.000
_cell.length_c   1.000
_cell.angle_alpha   90.00
_cell.angle_beta   90.00
_cell.angle_gamma   90.00
#
_symmetry.space_group_name_H-M   'P 1'
#
loop_
_entity.id
_entity.type
_entity.pdbx_description
1 polymer ?
#
loop_
_entity_poly.entity_id
_entity_poly.type
_entity_poly.pdbx_seq_one_letter_code
_entity_poly.pdbx_strand_id
1 'polypeptide(L)'
;MTLRDRFWERYALDELTQEEWEALCDGCGQCCLLKFQDEDSGDLAILNLACTLLDIGSCRCSDYPNRFSKVPDCTQLTPALVGQFKWLPHSCAYRRLAEGRKLAGWHHLISGDRERVHRKGISVRSFAVPQDGVREEHYEDHIIAIIPIDD
;
A
#
# COMPACT_ATOMS: atom_id res chain seq x y z
N MET A 1 18.28 4.06 -13.96
CA MET A 1 18.04 4.54 -15.34
C MET A 1 17.06 5.72 -15.25
N THR A 2 16.74 6.41 -16.34
CA THR A 2 15.67 7.42 -16.33
C THR A 2 14.34 6.75 -16.67
N LEU A 3 13.27 7.06 -15.93
CA LEU A 3 11.93 6.50 -16.15
C LEU A 3 11.44 6.85 -17.57
N ARG A 4 10.83 5.89 -18.28
CA ARG A 4 10.28 6.14 -19.62
C ARG A 4 9.09 7.10 -19.51
N ASP A 5 8.92 7.96 -20.52
CA ASP A 5 7.82 8.93 -20.53
C ASP A 5 6.45 8.23 -20.47
N ARG A 6 5.63 8.63 -19.49
CA ARG A 6 4.28 8.08 -19.23
C ARG A 6 4.23 6.55 -19.21
N PHE A 7 5.23 5.91 -18.62
CA PHE A 7 5.35 4.45 -18.63
C PHE A 7 4.09 3.73 -18.11
N TRP A 8 3.41 4.30 -17.11
CA TRP A 8 2.20 3.76 -16.49
C TRP A 8 0.96 3.74 -17.39
N GLU A 9 1.04 4.37 -18.57
CA GLU A 9 -0.03 4.37 -19.59
C GLU A 9 0.40 3.69 -20.88
N ARG A 10 1.70 3.61 -21.15
CA ARG A 10 2.24 3.17 -22.46
C ARG A 10 2.68 1.72 -22.49
N TYR A 11 2.90 1.12 -21.32
CA TYR A 11 3.40 -0.25 -21.20
C TYR A 11 2.50 -1.04 -20.25
N ALA A 12 2.41 -2.34 -20.49
CA ALA A 12 1.76 -3.26 -19.59
C ALA A 12 2.55 -3.37 -18.27
N LEU A 13 1.90 -3.79 -17.19
CA LEU A 13 2.52 -3.84 -15.86
C LEU A 13 3.71 -4.80 -15.78
N ASP A 14 3.68 -5.88 -16.55
CA ASP A 14 4.76 -6.88 -16.67
C ASP A 14 5.91 -6.43 -17.58
N GLU A 15 5.74 -5.36 -18.35
CA GLU A 15 6.78 -4.71 -19.16
C GLU A 15 7.49 -3.57 -18.41
N LEU A 16 7.06 -3.26 -17.19
CA LEU A 16 7.68 -2.22 -16.37
C LEU A 16 9.00 -2.71 -15.78
N THR A 17 10.01 -1.85 -15.85
CA THR A 17 11.23 -2.05 -15.07
C THR A 17 10.92 -1.98 -13.58
N GLN A 18 11.81 -2.53 -12.75
CA GLN A 18 11.65 -2.43 -11.30
C GLN A 18 11.56 -0.96 -10.83
N GLU A 19 12.38 -0.06 -11.37
CA GLU A 19 12.34 1.37 -11.03
C GLU A 19 10.98 2.01 -11.36
N GLU A 20 10.38 1.65 -12.49
CA GLU A 20 9.07 2.11 -12.92
C GLU A 20 7.94 1.55 -12.07
N TRP A 21 7.99 0.26 -11.76
CA TRP A 21 7.05 -0.38 -10.84
C TRP A 21 7.09 0.29 -9.46
N GLU A 22 8.26 0.50 -8.89
CA GLU A 22 8.40 1.18 -7.60
C GLU A 22 7.91 2.65 -7.66
N ALA A 23 8.10 3.32 -8.80
CA ALA A 23 7.62 4.69 -9.02
C ALA A 23 6.08 4.81 -9.04
N LEU A 24 5.34 3.72 -9.29
CA LEU A 24 3.88 3.69 -9.20
C LEU A 24 3.37 3.85 -7.77
N CYS A 25 4.18 3.66 -6.73
CA CYS A 25 3.71 3.80 -5.36
C CYS A 25 3.13 5.20 -5.12
N ASP A 26 1.88 5.25 -4.64
CA ASP A 26 1.21 6.49 -4.22
C ASP A 26 1.97 7.19 -3.10
N GLY A 27 2.66 6.41 -2.27
CA GLY A 27 3.24 6.89 -1.04
C GLY A 27 2.24 7.10 0.09
N CYS A 28 1.16 6.32 0.11
CA CYS A 28 0.08 6.46 1.08
C CYS A 28 0.29 5.68 2.39
N GLY A 29 1.19 4.69 2.42
CA GLY A 29 1.48 3.87 3.60
C GLY A 29 0.43 2.78 3.93
N GLN A 30 -0.66 2.67 3.16
CA GLN A 30 -1.74 1.71 3.47
C GLN A 30 -1.31 0.24 3.36
N CYS A 31 -0.36 -0.09 2.48
CA CYS A 31 0.20 -1.44 2.40
C CYS A 31 0.99 -1.83 3.66
N CYS A 32 1.48 -0.86 4.43
CA CYS A 32 2.25 -1.06 5.66
C CYS A 32 1.39 -1.15 6.93
N LEU A 33 0.06 -1.10 6.82
CA LEU A 33 -0.83 -1.35 7.94
C LEU A 33 -0.93 -2.85 8.25
N LEU A 34 -1.09 -3.22 9.51
CA LEU A 34 -1.32 -4.61 9.91
C LEU A 34 -2.63 -5.14 9.33
N LYS A 35 -2.60 -6.44 9.01
CA LYS A 35 -3.71 -7.19 8.44
C LYS A 35 -3.80 -8.52 9.17
N PHE A 36 -4.98 -8.86 9.63
CA PHE A 36 -5.27 -10.15 10.25
C PHE A 36 -6.32 -10.84 9.43
N GLN A 37 -6.05 -12.11 9.10
CA GLN A 37 -7.05 -12.96 8.48
C GLN A 37 -7.72 -13.76 9.58
N ASP A 38 -9.04 -13.72 9.61
CA ASP A 38 -9.84 -14.56 10.49
C ASP A 38 -9.77 -16.02 10.01
N GLU A 39 -9.44 -16.94 10.94
CA GLU A 39 -9.21 -18.34 10.59
C GLU A 39 -10.50 -19.09 10.23
N ASP A 40 -11.65 -18.64 10.74
CA ASP A 40 -12.95 -19.31 10.57
C ASP A 40 -13.68 -18.83 9.31
N SER A 41 -13.72 -17.51 9.09
CA SER A 41 -14.43 -16.86 7.97
C SER A 41 -13.54 -16.52 6.79
N GLY A 42 -12.22 -16.46 6.98
CA GLY A 42 -11.28 -16.01 5.96
C GLY A 42 -11.27 -14.50 5.74
N ASP A 43 -12.13 -13.73 6.42
CA ASP A 43 -12.22 -12.27 6.33
C ASP A 43 -10.90 -11.60 6.71
N LEU A 44 -10.59 -10.48 6.06
CA LEU A 44 -9.39 -9.71 6.35
C LEU A 44 -9.71 -8.43 7.13
N ALA A 45 -9.30 -8.37 8.38
CA ALA A 45 -9.29 -7.16 9.19
C ALA A 45 -8.04 -6.32 8.87
N ILE A 46 -8.24 -5.04 8.54
CA ILE A 46 -7.18 -4.04 8.42
C ILE A 46 -7.21 -3.16 9.66
N LEU A 47 -6.04 -2.97 10.27
CA LEU A 47 -5.90 -2.16 11.48
C LEU A 47 -5.18 -0.84 11.17
N ASN A 48 -5.40 0.22 11.94
CA ASN A 48 -4.59 1.45 11.84
C ASN A 48 -3.19 1.32 12.46
N LEU A 49 -2.71 0.11 12.72
CA LEU A 49 -1.39 -0.16 13.25
C LEU A 49 -0.37 -0.21 12.11
N ALA A 50 0.57 0.71 12.11
CA ALA A 50 1.67 0.78 11.17
C ALA A 50 2.77 -0.22 11.54
N CYS A 51 3.31 -0.94 10.55
CA CYS A 51 4.45 -1.83 10.77
C CYS A 51 5.66 -1.05 11.32
N THR A 52 6.53 -1.75 12.04
CA THR A 52 7.72 -1.16 12.70
C THR A 52 8.65 -0.37 11.75
N LEU A 53 8.63 -0.68 10.44
CA LEU A 53 9.45 0.03 9.44
C LEU A 53 8.73 1.20 8.75
N LEU A 54 7.45 1.46 9.02
CA LEU A 54 6.78 2.60 8.41
C LEU A 54 7.08 3.88 9.18
N ASP A 55 7.76 4.83 8.52
CA ASP A 55 7.74 6.21 8.99
C ASP A 55 6.38 6.83 8.64
N ILE A 56 5.50 6.97 9.64
CA ILE A 56 4.12 7.46 9.46
C ILE A 56 4.10 8.88 8.89
N GLY A 57 5.08 9.71 9.29
CA GLY A 57 5.25 11.07 8.79
C GLY A 57 5.41 11.10 7.27
N SER A 58 6.41 10.45 6.71
CA SER A 58 6.64 10.40 5.25
C SER A 58 5.77 9.37 4.52
N CYS A 59 5.13 8.45 5.25
CA CYS A 59 4.51 7.24 4.71
C CYS A 59 5.47 6.46 3.79
N ARG A 60 6.73 6.33 4.22
CA ARG A 60 7.75 5.52 3.53
C ARG A 60 8.32 4.50 4.49
N CYS A 61 8.72 3.37 3.93
CA CYS A 61 9.47 2.37 4.65
C CYS A 61 10.87 2.93 4.94
N SER A 62 11.27 2.93 6.22
CA SER A 62 12.58 3.40 6.69
C SER A 62 13.74 2.50 6.24
N ASP A 63 13.45 1.24 5.90
CA ASP A 63 14.43 0.28 5.39
C ASP A 63 13.83 -0.61 4.29
N TYR A 64 13.39 0.03 3.20
CA TYR A 64 12.76 -0.67 2.08
C TYR A 64 13.61 -1.81 1.49
N PRO A 65 14.94 -1.68 1.30
CA PRO A 65 15.76 -2.76 0.75
C PRO A 65 15.80 -4.02 1.61
N ASN A 66 15.74 -3.88 2.95
CA ASN A 66 15.83 -5.01 3.88
C ASN A 66 14.47 -5.36 4.54
N ARG A 67 13.35 -4.83 4.03
CA ARG A 67 12.05 -4.96 4.68
C ARG A 67 11.60 -6.41 4.88
N PHE A 68 11.88 -7.30 3.93
CA PHE A 68 11.45 -8.70 4.01
C PHE A 68 12.27 -9.53 5.01
N SER A 69 13.51 -9.14 5.30
CA SER A 69 14.31 -9.80 6.33
C SER A 69 13.95 -9.31 7.74
N LYS A 70 13.42 -8.09 7.86
CA LYS A 70 13.05 -7.46 9.14
C LYS A 70 11.60 -7.64 9.53
N VAL A 71 10.69 -7.69 8.55
CA VAL A 71 9.25 -7.80 8.74
C VAL A 71 8.75 -8.99 7.90
N PRO A 72 8.65 -10.20 8.50
CA PRO A 72 8.25 -11.41 7.79
C PRO A 72 6.91 -11.26 7.04
N ASP A 73 5.96 -10.52 7.60
CA ASP A 73 4.63 -10.30 7.02
C ASP A 73 4.60 -9.19 5.96
N CYS A 74 5.74 -8.59 5.61
CA CYS A 74 5.78 -7.57 4.58
C CYS A 74 5.43 -8.17 3.21
N THR A 75 4.37 -7.67 2.59
CA THR A 75 3.94 -8.16 1.28
C THR A 75 4.73 -7.53 0.13
N GLN A 76 5.27 -8.37 -0.75
CA GLN A 76 5.81 -7.90 -2.02
C GLN A 76 4.69 -7.71 -3.03
N LEU A 77 4.44 -6.46 -3.42
CA LEU A 77 3.55 -6.16 -4.54
C LEU A 77 4.30 -6.40 -5.84
N THR A 78 3.84 -7.34 -6.67
CA THR A 78 4.40 -7.64 -7.98
C THR A 78 3.32 -7.50 -9.06
N PRO A 79 3.68 -7.22 -10.33
CA PRO A 79 2.73 -7.21 -11.43
C PRO A 79 1.86 -8.47 -11.51
N ALA A 80 2.45 -9.64 -11.23
CA ALA A 80 1.77 -10.93 -11.33
C ALA A 80 0.73 -11.17 -10.21
N LEU A 81 0.96 -10.63 -9.01
CA LEU A 81 0.12 -10.88 -7.84
C LEU A 81 -0.82 -9.73 -7.51
N VAL A 82 -0.57 -8.52 -8.00
CA VAL A 82 -1.27 -7.33 -7.50
C VAL A 82 -2.79 -7.36 -7.70
N GLY A 83 -3.27 -8.01 -8.77
CA GLY A 83 -4.70 -8.20 -9.03
C GLY A 83 -5.40 -9.13 -8.01
N GLN A 84 -4.63 -9.91 -7.26
CA GLN A 84 -5.12 -10.86 -6.25
C GLN A 84 -5.26 -10.23 -4.86
N PHE A 85 -4.56 -9.12 -4.58
CA PHE A 85 -4.64 -8.45 -3.28
C PHE A 85 -5.92 -7.62 -3.15
N LYS A 86 -7.03 -8.29 -2.80
CA LYS A 86 -8.35 -7.67 -2.60
C LYS A 86 -8.33 -6.55 -1.55
N TRP A 87 -7.43 -6.65 -0.59
CA TRP A 87 -7.26 -5.69 0.50
C TRP A 87 -6.61 -4.38 0.10
N LEU A 88 -5.95 -4.31 -1.07
CA LEU A 88 -5.44 -3.02 -1.55
C LEU A 88 -6.63 -2.09 -1.75
N PRO A 89 -6.58 -0.83 -1.28
CA PRO A 89 -7.69 0.09 -1.45
C PRO A 89 -7.94 0.34 -2.95
N HIS A 90 -9.18 0.65 -3.34
CA HIS A 90 -9.52 1.05 -4.72
C HIS A 90 -8.76 2.31 -5.20
N SER A 91 -8.15 3.07 -4.29
CA SER A 91 -7.29 4.21 -4.57
C SER A 91 -5.86 3.82 -4.93
N CYS A 92 -5.39 2.62 -4.56
CA CYS A 92 -4.00 2.19 -4.76
C CYS A 92 -3.62 2.20 -6.24
N ALA A 93 -2.55 2.90 -6.60
CA ALA A 93 -2.05 2.99 -7.97
C ALA A 93 -1.84 1.62 -8.62
N TYR A 94 -1.22 0.66 -7.91
CA TYR A 94 -0.99 -0.69 -8.42
C TYR A 94 -2.30 -1.40 -8.74
N ARG A 95 -3.26 -1.38 -7.81
CA ARG A 95 -4.58 -1.98 -8.00
C ARG A 95 -5.34 -1.32 -9.15
N ARG A 96 -5.35 0.02 -9.20
CA ARG A 96 -6.02 0.78 -10.27
C ARG A 96 -5.52 0.35 -11.64
N LEU A 97 -4.21 0.31 -11.84
CA LEU A 97 -3.64 -0.07 -13.14
C LEU A 97 -3.90 -1.53 -13.47
N ALA A 98 -3.83 -2.44 -12.48
CA ALA A 98 -4.16 -3.85 -12.69
C ALA A 98 -5.63 -4.06 -13.08
N GLU A 99 -6.53 -3.21 -12.58
CA GLU A 99 -7.95 -3.17 -12.95
C GLU A 99 -8.21 -2.43 -14.29
N GLY A 100 -7.17 -2.02 -15.03
CA GLY A 100 -7.30 -1.25 -16.27
C GLY A 100 -7.76 0.19 -16.07
N ARG A 101 -7.78 0.69 -14.83
CA ARG A 101 -8.15 2.07 -14.50
C ARG A 101 -6.91 2.96 -14.58
N LYS A 102 -7.12 4.23 -14.92
CA LYS A 102 -6.03 5.23 -14.91
C LYS A 102 -5.57 5.55 -13.49
N LEU A 103 -4.34 6.04 -13.34
CA LEU A 103 -3.88 6.67 -12.10
C LEU A 103 -4.85 7.78 -11.65
N ALA A 104 -4.97 7.97 -10.33
CA ALA A 104 -5.80 9.03 -9.80
C ALA A 104 -5.18 10.41 -10.12
N GLY A 105 -6.02 11.44 -10.32
CA GLY A 105 -5.53 12.79 -10.66
C GLY A 105 -4.67 13.46 -9.58
N TRP A 106 -4.66 12.92 -8.35
CA TRP A 106 -3.78 13.37 -7.28
C TRP A 106 -2.45 12.63 -7.22
N HIS A 107 -2.28 11.56 -8.00
CA HIS A 107 -1.05 10.77 -8.04
C HIS A 107 0.14 11.65 -8.45
N HIS A 108 1.33 11.43 -7.88
CA HIS A 108 2.50 12.28 -8.13
C HIS A 108 2.99 12.24 -9.58
N LEU A 109 2.91 11.08 -10.25
CA LEU A 109 3.19 10.96 -11.70
C LEU A 109 2.23 11.77 -12.61
N ILE A 110 1.05 12.16 -12.10
CA ILE A 110 0.08 12.99 -12.82
C ILE A 110 0.18 14.46 -12.39
N SER A 111 0.27 14.71 -11.09
CA SER A 111 0.20 16.05 -10.50
C SER A 111 1.55 16.72 -10.31
N GLY A 112 2.66 15.99 -10.42
CA GLY A 112 4.00 16.45 -10.08
C GLY A 112 4.27 16.60 -8.58
N ASP A 113 3.32 16.25 -7.71
CA ASP A 113 3.39 16.54 -6.28
C ASP A 113 3.17 15.29 -5.42
N ARG A 114 4.23 14.86 -4.72
CA ARG A 114 4.20 13.72 -3.80
C ARG A 114 3.42 13.99 -2.52
N GLU A 115 3.25 15.25 -2.12
CA GLU A 115 2.50 15.60 -0.91
C GLU A 115 0.98 15.62 -1.12
N ARG A 116 0.53 15.59 -2.38
CA ARG A 116 -0.89 15.67 -2.70
C ARG A 116 -1.70 14.47 -2.19
N VAL A 117 -1.10 13.28 -2.12
CA VAL A 117 -1.73 12.08 -1.53
C VAL A 117 -2.10 12.31 -0.05
N HIS A 118 -1.21 13.00 0.69
CA HIS A 118 -1.40 13.33 2.09
C HIS A 118 -2.47 14.41 2.27
N ARG A 119 -2.38 15.51 1.49
CA ARG A 119 -3.37 16.60 1.55
C ARG A 119 -4.77 16.19 1.11
N LYS A 120 -4.89 15.12 0.33
CA LYS A 120 -6.19 14.52 -0.05
C LYS A 120 -6.75 13.54 1.00
N GLY A 121 -6.03 13.30 2.11
CA GLY A 121 -6.46 12.37 3.15
C GLY A 121 -6.40 10.91 2.75
N ILE A 122 -5.68 10.57 1.68
CA ILE A 122 -5.57 9.18 1.19
C ILE A 122 -4.52 8.41 2.01
N SER A 123 -3.47 9.09 2.48
CA SER A 123 -2.42 8.44 3.24
C SER A 123 -2.82 8.14 4.69
N VAL A 124 -2.14 7.18 5.28
CA VAL A 124 -2.32 6.79 6.69
C VAL A 124 -1.84 7.83 7.71
N ARG A 125 -1.10 8.85 7.26
CA ARG A 125 -0.45 9.90 8.08
C ARG A 125 -1.33 10.48 9.19
N SER A 126 -2.63 10.61 8.97
CA SER A 126 -3.54 11.26 9.92
C SER A 126 -4.15 10.35 10.98
N PHE A 127 -4.03 9.03 10.85
CA PHE A 127 -4.75 8.08 11.71
C PHE A 127 -3.96 6.84 12.13
N ALA A 128 -2.85 6.53 11.45
CA ALA A 128 -2.03 5.39 11.83
C ALA A 128 -1.25 5.66 13.12
N VAL A 129 -1.07 4.60 13.90
CA VAL A 129 -0.23 4.58 15.10
C VAL A 129 0.79 3.45 14.98
N PRO A 130 1.99 3.55 15.59
CA PRO A 130 2.97 2.47 15.55
C PRO A 130 2.44 1.21 16.25
N GLN A 131 2.59 0.05 15.62
CA GLN A 131 2.21 -1.23 16.25
C GLN A 131 3.00 -1.50 17.54
N ASP A 132 4.27 -1.08 17.61
CA ASP A 132 5.19 -1.43 18.71
C ASP A 132 4.76 -0.84 20.07
N GLY A 133 3.80 0.11 20.06
CA GLY A 133 3.20 0.71 21.25
C GLY A 133 1.86 0.11 21.67
N VAL A 134 1.34 -0.90 20.94
CA VAL A 134 0.01 -1.49 21.17
C VAL A 134 0.17 -2.97 21.48
N ARG A 135 -0.47 -3.43 22.55
CA ARG A 135 -0.49 -4.86 22.92
C ARG A 135 -1.51 -5.59 22.05
N GLU A 136 -1.22 -6.84 21.69
CA GLU A 136 -2.09 -7.66 20.83
C GLU A 136 -3.53 -7.77 21.36
N GLU A 137 -3.72 -7.82 22.69
CA GLU A 137 -5.04 -7.83 23.33
C GLU A 137 -5.91 -6.59 23.04
N HIS A 138 -5.32 -5.52 22.51
CA HIS A 138 -6.02 -4.29 22.11
C HIS A 138 -6.18 -4.16 20.59
N TYR A 139 -5.72 -5.13 19.79
CA TYR A 139 -5.72 -5.00 18.33
C TYR A 139 -7.13 -4.85 17.74
N GLU A 140 -8.15 -5.44 18.37
CA GLU A 140 -9.54 -5.29 17.94
C GLU A 140 -10.03 -3.83 17.97
N ASP A 141 -9.57 -3.03 18.95
CA ASP A 141 -9.89 -1.60 19.06
C ASP A 141 -9.30 -0.76 17.91
N HIS A 142 -8.35 -1.34 17.17
CA HIS A 142 -7.62 -0.70 16.08
C HIS A 142 -8.12 -1.11 14.68
N ILE A 143 -9.15 -1.97 14.59
CA ILE A 143 -9.74 -2.38 13.31
C ILE A 143 -10.43 -1.18 12.64
N ILE A 144 -10.03 -0.88 11.41
CA ILE A 144 -10.59 0.24 10.61
C ILE A 144 -11.38 -0.23 9.39
N ALA A 145 -11.21 -1.49 8.98
CA ALA A 145 -11.98 -2.11 7.91
C ALA A 145 -11.95 -3.64 8.08
N ILE A 146 -13.05 -4.27 7.69
CA ILE A 146 -13.15 -5.73 7.51
C ILE A 146 -13.51 -5.96 6.05
N ILE A 147 -12.74 -6.80 5.37
CA ILE A 147 -12.88 -7.10 3.95
C ILE A 147 -13.24 -8.59 3.82
N PRO A 148 -14.45 -8.90 3.34
CA PRO A 148 -14.82 -10.26 3.01
C PRO A 148 -13.93 -10.79 1.90
N ILE A 149 -13.33 -11.97 2.11
CA ILE A 149 -12.47 -12.62 1.10
C ILE A 149 -13.26 -13.63 0.27
N ASP A 150 -14.38 -14.14 0.80
CA ASP A 150 -15.32 -15.01 0.10
C ASP A 150 -16.43 -14.19 -0.60
N ASP A 151 -16.18 -13.82 -1.86
CA ASP A 151 -17.19 -13.42 -2.87
C ASP A 151 -16.73 -13.80 -4.29
#